data_AF-A0A0H3KXM2-F1
#
_entry.id   AF-A0A0H3KXM2-F1
#
_cell.length_a   1.000
_cell.length_b   1.000
_cell.length_c   1.000
_cell.angle_alpha   90.00
_cell.angle_beta   90.00
_cell.angle_gamma   90.00
#
_symmetry.space_group_name_H-M   'P 1'
#
loop_
_entity.id
_entity.type
_entity.pdbx_description
1 polymer ?
#
loop_
_entity_poly.entity_id
_entity_poly.type
_entity_poly.pdbx_seq_one_letter_code
_entity_poly.pdbx_strand_id
1 'polypeptide(L)'
;MNHYFRVFRQKNAAVLLLLGFASGLPLALTGGTLQAWMTVDNIDLKTIGFFSLVGQAYVFKFLWSPMMDRYTPPFLGRRKGWLLITQLALVASIITMGFMQPSRDLTLMAALAVLIAFCSASQDIVFDAWKTDVLPPEERGSGAAITVLGYRLAMLISGGLALWLADRYLGWRATYWLMALLLVPCIVATFMADEPDDRQSAPRSLRQAVVDPLRDFFNRNNAWLLITLIILYKLGDAFAASLTTTFLIRGVGFNPGDVGLVNKTLGLLATIIGALYGGVLMQRLSLFRALMIFGLLQAVSNFGYWLLAVTDKHLWSMASAVFIENLCGGMGTAAFVALLMTLCNKSFSATQFALLSALSAVGRVYVGPVAGFLVEWWGWPTFYAFTVLAGLPGLALLAFSRSTLDFTQKTGQFLPRTRFASGYRWTNRLFAGGCGLLALWLLALALDAAGLTRLSAVLIPLFEAGYDAGALWCTIRCGAGLSCAAESRGLRRYPITARDFAAISYSRLSAPNLSLRVNLQKIISLTGGITP
;
A
#
# COMPACT_ATOMS: atom_id res chain seq x y z
N MET A 1 8.21 -4.79 -34.66
CA MET A 1 6.93 -4.12 -34.33
C MET A 1 5.76 -5.08 -34.00
N ASN A 2 5.90 -6.42 -34.09
CA ASN A 2 4.78 -7.38 -34.00
C ASN A 2 4.65 -8.23 -32.71
N HIS A 3 5.43 -7.98 -31.66
CA HIS A 3 5.26 -8.69 -30.37
C HIS A 3 4.31 -7.93 -29.42
N TYR A 4 4.31 -6.60 -29.49
CA TYR A 4 3.55 -5.71 -28.59
C TYR A 4 2.04 -5.91 -28.66
N PHE A 5 1.45 -5.96 -29.85
CA PHE A 5 0.01 -6.18 -30.00
C PHE A 5 -0.44 -7.61 -29.68
N ARG A 6 0.50 -8.58 -29.63
CA ARG A 6 0.16 -9.99 -29.38
C ARG A 6 -0.13 -10.24 -27.90
N VAL A 7 0.58 -9.56 -26.99
CA VAL A 7 0.32 -9.59 -25.54
C VAL A 7 -1.05 -8.98 -25.23
N PHE A 8 -1.42 -7.85 -25.87
CA PHE A 8 -2.77 -7.27 -25.74
C PHE A 8 -3.88 -8.09 -26.42
N ARG A 9 -3.54 -9.00 -27.35
CA ARG A 9 -4.49 -9.89 -28.06
C ARG A 9 -4.68 -11.27 -27.41
N GLN A 10 -3.95 -11.58 -26.35
CA GLN A 10 -4.14 -12.85 -25.63
C GLN A 10 -5.33 -12.75 -24.68
N LYS A 11 -6.09 -13.86 -24.54
CA LYS A 11 -7.23 -13.98 -23.60
C LYS A 11 -6.89 -13.44 -22.19
N ASN A 12 -5.65 -13.64 -21.75
CA ASN A 12 -5.18 -13.25 -20.43
C ASN A 12 -5.14 -11.73 -20.22
N ALA A 13 -4.89 -10.93 -21.26
CA ALA A 13 -4.85 -9.47 -21.13
C ALA A 13 -6.25 -8.88 -20.85
N ALA A 14 -7.28 -9.37 -21.55
CA ALA A 14 -8.66 -8.93 -21.30
C ALA A 14 -9.14 -9.33 -19.89
N VAL A 15 -8.81 -10.55 -19.45
CA VAL A 15 -9.11 -11.02 -18.09
C VAL A 15 -8.38 -10.18 -17.04
N LEU A 16 -7.08 -9.91 -17.23
CA LEU A 16 -6.30 -9.05 -16.32
C LEU A 16 -6.85 -7.62 -16.23
N LEU A 17 -7.34 -7.07 -17.34
CA LEU A 17 -7.94 -5.74 -17.38
C LEU A 17 -9.28 -5.72 -16.62
N LEU A 18 -10.17 -6.67 -16.90
CA LEU A 18 -11.50 -6.74 -16.27
C LEU A 18 -11.41 -7.08 -14.78
N LEU A 19 -10.53 -8.00 -14.38
CA LEU A 19 -10.30 -8.29 -12.96
C LEU A 19 -9.58 -7.13 -12.24
N GLY A 20 -8.66 -6.43 -12.93
CA GLY A 20 -8.09 -5.18 -12.43
C GLY A 20 -9.14 -4.09 -12.24
N PHE A 21 -10.11 -4.01 -13.16
CA PHE A 21 -11.25 -3.10 -13.06
C PHE A 21 -12.13 -3.44 -11.86
N ALA A 22 -12.45 -4.72 -11.66
CA ALA A 22 -13.22 -5.18 -10.51
C ALA A 22 -12.53 -4.87 -9.16
N SER A 23 -11.19 -4.88 -9.12
CA SER A 23 -10.39 -4.55 -7.95
C SER A 23 -10.41 -3.05 -7.63
N GLY A 24 -10.36 -2.18 -8.65
CA GLY A 24 -10.33 -0.73 -8.47
C GLY A 24 -11.68 -0.08 -8.16
N LEU A 25 -12.78 -0.67 -8.64
CA LEU A 25 -14.12 -0.08 -8.59
C LEU A 25 -14.59 0.19 -7.14
N PRO A 26 -14.50 -0.77 -6.20
CA PRO A 26 -15.04 -0.57 -4.84
C PRO A 26 -14.23 0.42 -3.99
N LEU A 27 -12.92 0.57 -4.25
CA LEU A 27 -12.07 1.48 -3.48
C LEU A 27 -12.54 2.93 -3.61
N ALA A 28 -12.83 3.37 -4.84
CA ALA A 28 -13.29 4.75 -5.04
C ALA A 28 -14.73 4.94 -4.55
N LEU A 29 -15.59 3.92 -4.65
CA LEU A 29 -16.96 3.96 -4.11
C LEU A 29 -16.98 4.18 -2.60
N THR A 30 -16.24 3.36 -1.84
CA THR A 30 -16.19 3.44 -0.38
C THR A 30 -15.34 4.61 0.13
N GLY A 31 -14.48 5.17 -0.72
CA GLY A 31 -13.66 6.33 -0.43
C GLY A 31 -14.33 7.64 -0.86
N GLY A 32 -13.82 8.24 -1.93
CA GLY A 32 -14.19 9.60 -2.34
C GLY A 32 -15.66 9.76 -2.75
N THR A 33 -16.27 8.75 -3.37
CA THR A 33 -17.64 8.85 -3.87
C THR A 33 -18.66 8.82 -2.74
N LEU A 34 -18.48 7.92 -1.76
CA LEU A 34 -19.30 7.89 -0.56
C LEU A 34 -19.14 9.17 0.27
N GLN A 35 -17.92 9.68 0.42
CA GLN A 35 -17.68 10.94 1.14
C GLN A 35 -18.39 12.13 0.47
N ALA A 36 -18.38 12.20 -0.87
CA ALA A 36 -19.11 13.23 -1.60
C ALA A 36 -20.63 13.09 -1.43
N TRP A 37 -21.17 11.87 -1.49
CA TRP A 37 -22.60 11.63 -1.23
C TRP A 37 -23.01 12.12 0.17
N MET A 38 -22.26 11.75 1.19
CA MET A 38 -22.53 12.21 2.56
C MET A 38 -22.45 13.73 2.71
N THR A 39 -21.55 14.38 1.96
CA THR A 39 -21.43 15.84 1.95
C THR A 39 -22.67 16.51 1.37
N VAL A 40 -23.19 15.96 0.26
CA VAL A 40 -24.43 16.46 -0.37
C VAL A 40 -25.64 16.28 0.55
N ASP A 41 -25.68 15.18 1.29
CA ASP A 41 -26.74 14.90 2.27
C ASP A 41 -26.54 15.64 3.62
N ASN A 42 -25.62 16.61 3.67
CA ASN A 42 -25.33 17.49 4.82
C ASN A 42 -24.92 16.76 6.11
N ILE A 43 -24.24 15.61 5.99
CA ILE A 43 -23.65 14.92 7.13
C ILE A 43 -22.45 15.70 7.65
N ASP A 44 -22.23 15.65 8.97
CA ASP A 44 -21.14 16.37 9.61
C ASP A 44 -19.75 15.88 9.15
N LEU A 45 -18.82 16.83 9.03
CA LEU A 45 -17.45 16.58 8.57
C LEU A 45 -16.69 15.59 9.46
N LYS A 46 -17.01 15.49 10.77
CA LYS A 46 -16.33 14.56 11.67
C LYS A 46 -16.73 13.12 11.33
N THR A 47 -18.01 12.86 11.14
CA THR A 47 -18.54 11.58 10.67
C THR A 47 -17.96 11.19 9.32
N ILE A 48 -17.91 12.11 8.35
CA ILE A 48 -17.26 11.87 7.05
C ILE A 48 -15.79 11.47 7.23
N GLY A 49 -15.07 12.14 8.14
CA GLY A 49 -13.71 11.78 8.55
C GLY A 49 -13.61 10.36 9.10
N PHE A 50 -14.52 9.94 9.99
CA PHE A 50 -14.56 8.57 10.52
C PHE A 50 -14.81 7.52 9.42
N PHE A 51 -15.62 7.82 8.42
CA PHE A 51 -15.83 6.92 7.28
C PHE A 51 -14.56 6.70 6.44
N SER A 52 -13.56 7.59 6.49
CA SER A 52 -12.26 7.33 5.86
C SER A 52 -11.54 6.10 6.44
N LEU A 53 -11.86 5.72 7.69
CA LEU A 53 -11.31 4.54 8.36
C LEU A 53 -11.78 3.23 7.73
N VAL A 54 -12.83 3.23 6.92
CA VAL A 54 -13.24 2.08 6.10
C VAL A 54 -12.07 1.57 5.23
N GLY A 55 -11.18 2.47 4.80
CA GLY A 55 -9.97 2.13 4.06
C GLY A 55 -8.96 1.26 4.82
N GLN A 56 -9.11 1.09 6.14
CA GLN A 56 -8.25 0.21 6.94
C GLN A 56 -8.33 -1.25 6.55
N ALA A 57 -9.44 -1.71 5.96
CA ALA A 57 -9.56 -3.07 5.45
C ALA A 57 -8.41 -3.42 4.48
N TYR A 58 -7.97 -2.47 3.66
CA TYR A 58 -6.85 -2.67 2.74
C TYR A 58 -5.49 -2.79 3.46
N VAL A 59 -5.35 -2.19 4.65
CA VAL A 59 -4.14 -2.27 5.48
C VAL A 59 -4.11 -3.60 6.24
N PHE A 60 -5.26 -4.09 6.71
CA PHE A 60 -5.34 -5.32 7.49
C PHE A 60 -5.55 -6.59 6.66
N LYS A 61 -5.61 -6.49 5.34
CA LYS A 61 -5.87 -7.64 4.44
C LYS A 61 -4.92 -8.84 4.65
N PHE A 62 -3.70 -8.60 5.11
CA PHE A 62 -2.75 -9.66 5.46
C PHE A 62 -3.23 -10.60 6.59
N LEU A 63 -4.20 -10.15 7.41
CA LEU A 63 -4.67 -10.91 8.57
C LEU A 63 -5.55 -12.10 8.15
N TRP A 64 -6.37 -11.93 7.10
CA TRP A 64 -7.26 -12.98 6.59
C TRP A 64 -6.80 -13.58 5.25
N SER A 65 -5.79 -13.02 4.58
CA SER A 65 -5.21 -13.63 3.38
C SER A 65 -4.81 -15.11 3.55
N PRO A 66 -4.29 -15.58 4.72
CA PRO A 66 -3.94 -16.99 4.92
C PRO A 66 -5.16 -17.93 4.89
N MET A 67 -6.32 -17.42 5.30
CA MET A 67 -7.58 -18.16 5.23
C MET A 67 -7.96 -18.43 3.77
N MET A 68 -7.85 -17.41 2.91
CA MET A 68 -8.16 -17.52 1.49
C MET A 68 -7.14 -18.38 0.73
N ASP A 69 -5.89 -18.46 1.20
CA ASP A 69 -4.88 -19.36 0.64
C ASP A 69 -5.11 -20.84 0.99
N ARG A 70 -5.67 -21.11 2.18
CA ARG A 70 -5.87 -22.46 2.72
C ARG A 70 -7.18 -23.08 2.26
N TYR A 71 -8.29 -22.38 2.45
CA TYR A 71 -9.61 -22.94 2.20
C TYR A 71 -9.91 -22.88 0.71
N THR A 72 -10.17 -24.02 0.09
CA THR A 72 -10.63 -24.10 -1.29
C THR A 72 -12.15 -24.15 -1.31
N PRO A 73 -12.83 -23.19 -1.95
CA PRO A 73 -14.27 -23.27 -2.13
C PRO A 73 -14.63 -24.56 -2.90
N PRO A 74 -15.80 -25.16 -2.63
CA PRO A 74 -16.19 -26.43 -3.25
C PRO A 74 -16.47 -26.32 -4.77
N PHE A 75 -16.45 -25.11 -5.34
CA PHE A 75 -16.79 -24.84 -6.74
C PHE A 75 -15.64 -24.10 -7.44
N LEU A 76 -15.39 -24.43 -8.72
CA LEU A 76 -14.50 -23.72 -9.67
C LEU A 76 -13.00 -23.67 -9.35
N GLY A 77 -12.52 -24.40 -8.34
CA GLY A 77 -11.09 -24.41 -7.97
C GLY A 77 -10.74 -23.35 -6.92
N ARG A 78 -9.47 -23.30 -6.53
CA ARG A 78 -9.01 -22.50 -5.37
C ARG A 78 -9.12 -21.01 -5.63
N ARG A 79 -8.61 -20.51 -6.76
CA ARG A 79 -8.52 -19.07 -7.03
C ARG A 79 -9.83 -18.53 -7.58
N LYS A 80 -10.40 -19.21 -8.59
CA LYS A 80 -11.67 -18.78 -9.19
C LYS A 80 -12.85 -18.81 -8.22
N GLY A 81 -12.93 -19.82 -7.37
CA GLY A 81 -14.00 -19.91 -6.37
C GLY A 81 -14.05 -18.67 -5.46
N TRP A 82 -12.90 -18.23 -4.95
CA TRP A 82 -12.84 -17.04 -4.10
C TRP A 82 -13.05 -15.73 -4.87
N LEU A 83 -12.57 -15.63 -6.11
CA LEU A 83 -12.86 -14.47 -6.96
C LEU A 83 -14.37 -14.32 -7.16
N LEU A 84 -15.07 -15.41 -7.46
CA LEU A 84 -16.52 -15.38 -7.67
C LEU A 84 -17.28 -15.02 -6.37
N ILE A 85 -16.93 -15.65 -5.25
CA ILE A 85 -17.58 -15.36 -3.95
C ILE A 85 -17.42 -13.89 -3.57
N THR A 86 -16.21 -13.34 -3.69
CA THR A 86 -15.93 -11.94 -3.35
C THR A 86 -16.64 -10.96 -4.29
N GLN A 87 -16.67 -11.25 -5.60
CA GLN A 87 -17.40 -10.44 -6.59
C GLN A 87 -18.92 -10.45 -6.35
N LEU A 88 -19.52 -11.61 -6.07
CA LEU A 88 -20.96 -11.71 -5.77
C LEU A 88 -21.31 -10.96 -4.48
N ALA A 89 -20.47 -11.10 -3.44
CA ALA A 89 -20.64 -10.36 -2.20
C ALA A 89 -20.53 -8.84 -2.40
N LEU A 90 -19.60 -8.39 -3.26
CA LEU A 90 -19.48 -6.97 -3.63
C LEU A 90 -20.72 -6.46 -4.36
N VAL A 91 -21.19 -7.20 -5.37
CA VAL A 91 -22.41 -6.82 -6.12
C VAL A 91 -23.60 -6.71 -5.19
N ALA A 92 -23.84 -7.71 -4.33
CA ALA A 92 -24.92 -7.67 -3.36
C ALA A 92 -24.78 -6.47 -2.40
N SER A 93 -23.60 -6.26 -1.82
CA SER A 93 -23.38 -5.18 -0.86
C SER A 93 -23.53 -3.79 -1.48
N ILE A 94 -23.05 -3.58 -2.72
CA ILE A 94 -23.19 -2.30 -3.44
C ILE A 94 -24.65 -2.05 -3.81
N ILE A 95 -25.40 -3.08 -4.23
CA ILE A 95 -26.84 -2.95 -4.51
C ILE A 95 -27.59 -2.55 -3.24
N THR A 96 -27.34 -3.26 -2.13
CA THR A 96 -27.95 -2.95 -0.83
C THR A 96 -27.62 -1.53 -0.38
N MET A 97 -26.37 -1.09 -0.55
CA MET A 97 -25.95 0.27 -0.22
C MET A 97 -26.70 1.33 -1.03
N GLY A 98 -27.01 1.06 -2.31
CA GLY A 98 -27.81 1.96 -3.14
C GLY A 98 -29.24 2.19 -2.63
N PHE A 99 -29.82 1.27 -1.83
CA PHE A 99 -31.13 1.46 -1.22
C PHE A 99 -31.10 2.31 0.07
N MET A 100 -29.93 2.53 0.65
CA MET A 100 -29.78 3.24 1.92
C MET A 100 -29.86 4.75 1.73
N GLN A 101 -30.29 5.46 2.78
CA GLN A 101 -30.25 6.92 2.83
C GLN A 101 -29.27 7.35 3.93
N PRO A 102 -28.19 8.07 3.60
CA PRO A 102 -27.19 8.53 4.57
C PRO A 102 -27.79 9.27 5.76
N SER A 103 -28.84 10.08 5.55
CA SER A 103 -29.49 10.86 6.61
C SER A 103 -30.31 10.02 7.60
N ARG A 104 -30.67 8.78 7.27
CA ARG A 104 -31.50 7.90 8.12
C ARG A 104 -30.71 6.73 8.72
N ASP A 105 -29.88 6.10 7.90
CA ASP A 105 -29.29 4.78 8.20
C ASP A 105 -27.75 4.82 8.24
N LEU A 106 -27.18 5.85 8.87
CA LEU A 106 -25.73 6.10 8.88
C LEU A 106 -24.90 4.90 9.36
N THR A 107 -25.35 4.21 10.41
CA THR A 107 -24.65 3.05 10.99
C THR A 107 -24.64 1.86 10.04
N LEU A 108 -25.78 1.57 9.40
CA LEU A 108 -25.91 0.50 8.42
C LEU A 108 -25.09 0.82 7.16
N MET A 109 -25.05 2.08 6.76
CA MET A 109 -24.21 2.54 5.65
C MET A 109 -22.71 2.37 5.96
N ALA A 110 -22.28 2.68 7.20
CA ALA A 110 -20.91 2.41 7.64
C ALA A 110 -20.59 0.90 7.61
N ALA A 111 -21.50 0.07 8.12
CA ALA A 111 -21.34 -1.39 8.12
C ALA A 111 -21.22 -1.95 6.69
N LEU A 112 -22.06 -1.48 5.76
CA LEU A 112 -21.99 -1.85 4.34
C LEU A 112 -20.70 -1.34 3.68
N ALA A 113 -20.25 -0.12 3.99
CA ALA A 113 -19.00 0.40 3.47
C ALA A 113 -17.80 -0.45 3.93
N VAL A 114 -17.76 -0.85 5.21
CA VAL A 114 -16.75 -1.78 5.74
C VAL A 114 -16.84 -3.15 5.06
N LEU A 115 -18.06 -3.68 4.86
CA LEU A 115 -18.26 -4.95 4.18
C LEU A 115 -17.76 -4.89 2.72
N ILE A 116 -18.07 -3.84 1.98
CA ILE A 116 -17.58 -3.62 0.62
C ILE A 116 -16.05 -3.52 0.61
N ALA A 117 -15.45 -2.75 1.52
CA ALA A 117 -14.00 -2.63 1.61
C ALA A 117 -13.32 -3.96 1.97
N PHE A 118 -13.92 -4.76 2.86
CA PHE A 118 -13.45 -6.09 3.21
C PHE A 118 -13.54 -7.07 2.03
N CYS A 119 -14.67 -7.11 1.32
CA CYS A 119 -14.83 -7.95 0.13
C CYS A 119 -13.90 -7.50 -1.01
N SER A 120 -13.69 -6.20 -1.18
CA SER A 120 -12.75 -5.64 -2.17
C SER A 120 -11.31 -5.99 -1.85
N ALA A 121 -10.87 -5.81 -0.60
CA ALA A 121 -9.54 -6.20 -0.17
C ALA A 121 -9.32 -7.72 -0.29
N SER A 122 -10.37 -8.53 -0.05
CA SER A 122 -10.36 -9.98 -0.26
C SER A 122 -10.23 -10.34 -1.74
N GLN A 123 -10.93 -9.64 -2.63
CA GLN A 123 -10.79 -9.82 -4.07
C GLN A 123 -9.38 -9.46 -4.55
N ASP A 124 -8.79 -8.37 -4.03
CA ASP A 124 -7.42 -7.98 -4.33
C ASP A 124 -6.42 -9.08 -3.97
N ILE A 125 -6.55 -9.69 -2.78
CA ILE A 125 -5.66 -10.79 -2.33
C ILE A 125 -5.68 -11.93 -3.36
N VAL A 126 -6.87 -12.39 -3.74
CA VAL A 126 -7.03 -13.56 -4.60
C VAL A 126 -6.58 -13.24 -6.03
N PHE A 127 -6.93 -12.05 -6.52
CA PHE A 127 -6.56 -11.60 -7.85
C PHE A 127 -5.05 -11.39 -7.98
N ASP A 128 -4.41 -10.79 -6.98
CA ASP A 128 -2.95 -10.62 -6.98
C ASP A 128 -2.23 -11.97 -6.95
N ALA A 129 -2.74 -12.93 -6.17
CA ALA A 129 -2.21 -14.29 -6.14
C ALA A 129 -2.39 -15.01 -7.48
N TRP A 130 -3.59 -14.95 -8.06
CA TRP A 130 -3.88 -15.53 -9.37
C TRP A 130 -2.96 -14.94 -10.44
N LYS A 131 -2.77 -13.62 -10.46
CA LYS A 131 -1.87 -12.93 -11.39
C LYS A 131 -0.42 -13.40 -11.24
N THR A 132 0.06 -13.61 -10.02
CA THR A 132 1.43 -14.14 -9.79
C THR A 132 1.58 -15.61 -10.17
N ASP A 133 0.50 -16.39 -10.08
CA ASP A 133 0.48 -17.82 -10.37
C ASP A 133 0.39 -18.09 -11.89
N VAL A 134 -0.33 -17.23 -12.64
CA VAL A 134 -0.54 -17.35 -14.09
C VAL A 134 0.57 -16.70 -14.93
N LEU A 135 1.13 -15.56 -14.51
CA LEU A 135 2.10 -14.81 -15.34
C LEU A 135 3.55 -15.31 -15.18
N PRO A 136 4.23 -15.65 -16.30
CA PRO A 136 5.65 -15.96 -16.28
C PRO A 136 6.49 -14.72 -15.92
N PRO A 137 7.70 -14.89 -15.35
CA PRO A 137 8.54 -13.78 -14.85
C PRO A 137 8.77 -12.64 -15.86
N GLU A 138 8.89 -12.98 -17.15
CA GLU A 138 9.16 -12.05 -18.24
C GLU A 138 7.95 -11.15 -18.55
N GLU A 139 6.73 -11.64 -18.33
CA GLU A 139 5.48 -10.93 -18.66
C GLU A 139 4.89 -10.16 -17.46
N ARG A 140 5.44 -10.33 -16.25
CA ARG A 140 4.92 -9.69 -15.01
C ARG A 140 4.83 -8.17 -15.10
N GLY A 141 5.80 -7.51 -15.73
CA GLY A 141 5.80 -6.06 -15.90
C GLY A 141 4.62 -5.58 -16.74
N SER A 142 4.34 -6.28 -17.85
CA SER A 142 3.21 -5.95 -18.74
C SER A 142 1.86 -6.32 -18.14
N GLY A 143 1.77 -7.48 -17.49
CA GLY A 143 0.56 -7.88 -16.78
C GLY A 143 0.21 -6.91 -15.63
N ALA A 144 1.21 -6.46 -14.86
CA ALA A 144 1.02 -5.43 -13.85
C ALA A 144 0.51 -4.11 -14.45
N ALA A 145 1.05 -3.68 -15.59
CA ALA A 145 0.60 -2.47 -16.26
C ALA A 145 -0.87 -2.56 -16.73
N ILE A 146 -1.28 -3.69 -17.32
CA ILE A 146 -2.67 -3.93 -17.74
C ILE A 146 -3.62 -3.96 -16.53
N THR A 147 -3.20 -4.60 -15.44
CA THR A 147 -3.97 -4.60 -14.19
C THR A 147 -4.14 -3.18 -13.63
N VAL A 148 -3.07 -2.39 -13.58
CA VAL A 148 -3.12 -1.00 -13.11
C VAL A 148 -4.00 -0.14 -14.03
N LEU A 149 -3.97 -0.37 -15.34
CA LEU A 149 -4.88 0.29 -16.29
C LEU A 149 -6.35 0.02 -15.93
N GLY A 150 -6.73 -1.25 -15.79
CA GLY A 150 -8.09 -1.63 -15.40
C GLY A 150 -8.50 -0.99 -14.07
N TYR A 151 -7.61 -1.06 -13.08
CA TYR A 151 -7.81 -0.47 -11.75
C TYR A 151 -8.04 1.04 -11.81
N ARG A 152 -7.22 1.79 -12.56
CA ARG A 152 -7.36 3.24 -12.70
C ARG A 152 -8.62 3.63 -13.48
N LEU A 153 -8.95 2.88 -14.53
CA LEU A 153 -10.19 3.09 -15.28
C LEU A 153 -11.41 2.90 -14.37
N ALA A 154 -11.38 1.88 -13.50
CA ALA A 154 -12.42 1.67 -12.51
C ALA A 154 -12.54 2.83 -11.51
N MET A 155 -11.42 3.31 -10.95
CA MET A 155 -11.44 4.46 -10.05
C MET A 155 -11.96 5.74 -10.71
N LEU A 156 -11.73 5.93 -12.02
CA LEU A 156 -12.30 7.05 -12.76
C LEU A 156 -13.82 6.91 -12.86
N ILE A 157 -14.28 5.72 -13.28
CA ILE A 157 -15.70 5.46 -13.51
C ILE A 157 -16.48 5.52 -12.20
N SER A 158 -15.99 4.86 -11.15
CA SER A 158 -16.67 4.81 -9.86
C SER A 158 -16.40 6.02 -8.96
N GLY A 159 -15.41 6.85 -9.32
CA GLY A 159 -15.13 8.15 -8.73
C GLY A 159 -15.80 9.28 -9.50
N GLY A 160 -15.09 9.87 -10.46
CA GLY A 160 -15.51 11.08 -11.16
C GLY A 160 -16.78 10.92 -12.00
N LEU A 161 -16.88 9.85 -12.79
CA LEU A 161 -18.06 9.64 -13.65
C LEU A 161 -19.31 9.31 -12.81
N ALA A 162 -19.16 8.53 -11.75
CA ALA A 162 -20.24 8.22 -10.80
C ALA A 162 -20.80 9.50 -10.16
N LEU A 163 -19.93 10.42 -9.69
CA LEU A 163 -20.37 11.70 -9.13
C LEU A 163 -21.16 12.54 -10.14
N TRP A 164 -20.66 12.65 -11.37
CA TRP A 164 -21.32 13.41 -12.43
C TRP A 164 -22.67 12.80 -12.84
N LEU A 165 -22.74 11.47 -12.94
CA LEU A 165 -24.00 10.75 -13.22
C LEU A 165 -25.00 10.89 -12.07
N ALA A 166 -24.54 10.80 -10.82
CA ALA A 166 -25.38 10.90 -9.63
C ALA A 166 -26.02 12.28 -9.51
N ASP A 167 -25.24 13.34 -9.70
CA ASP A 167 -25.71 14.73 -9.58
C ASP A 167 -26.66 15.13 -10.71
N ARG A 168 -26.33 14.77 -11.97
CA ARG A 168 -27.00 15.37 -13.14
C ARG A 168 -28.10 14.53 -13.77
N TYR A 169 -28.06 13.20 -13.68
CA TYR A 169 -28.95 12.33 -14.46
C TYR A 169 -29.64 11.22 -13.68
N LEU A 170 -28.90 10.47 -12.85
CA LEU A 170 -29.35 9.18 -12.33
C LEU A 170 -29.74 9.22 -10.83
N GLY A 171 -29.22 10.19 -10.08
CA GLY A 171 -29.27 10.14 -8.61
C GLY A 171 -28.30 9.10 -8.03
N TRP A 172 -28.09 9.17 -6.71
CA TRP A 172 -27.13 8.31 -6.01
C TRP A 172 -27.51 6.83 -6.06
N ARG A 173 -28.77 6.48 -5.81
CA ARG A 173 -29.25 5.09 -5.84
C ARG A 173 -28.97 4.37 -7.16
N ALA A 174 -29.39 4.96 -8.28
CA ALA A 174 -29.20 4.33 -9.59
C ALA A 174 -27.73 4.32 -10.01
N THR A 175 -26.92 5.29 -9.56
CA THR A 175 -25.46 5.28 -9.78
C THR A 175 -24.80 4.09 -9.09
N TYR A 176 -25.12 3.80 -7.83
CA TYR A 176 -24.57 2.62 -7.14
C TYR A 176 -25.01 1.31 -7.81
N TRP A 177 -26.25 1.21 -8.28
CA TRP A 177 -26.70 0.04 -9.06
C TRP A 177 -25.99 -0.11 -10.39
N LEU A 178 -25.74 0.99 -11.09
CA LEU A 178 -24.94 0.98 -12.31
C LEU A 178 -23.52 0.47 -12.03
N MET A 179 -22.91 0.87 -10.91
CA MET A 179 -21.58 0.40 -10.53
C MET A 179 -21.58 -1.09 -10.17
N ALA A 180 -22.64 -1.60 -9.53
CA ALA A 180 -22.82 -3.03 -9.32
C ALA A 180 -22.99 -3.79 -10.65
N LEU A 181 -23.74 -3.22 -11.61
CA LEU A 181 -23.91 -3.80 -12.95
C LEU A 181 -22.58 -3.91 -13.71
N LEU A 182 -21.70 -2.91 -13.57
CA LEU A 182 -20.37 -2.93 -14.19
C LEU A 182 -19.43 -4.02 -13.64
N LEU A 183 -19.75 -4.64 -12.50
CA LEU A 183 -19.04 -5.82 -11.99
C LEU A 183 -19.49 -7.13 -12.68
N VAL A 184 -20.65 -7.16 -13.33
CA VAL A 184 -21.16 -8.37 -14.01
C VAL A 184 -20.23 -8.86 -15.14
N PRO A 185 -19.71 -8.00 -16.05
CA PRO A 185 -18.68 -8.42 -17.01
C PRO A 185 -17.41 -8.97 -16.35
N CYS A 186 -17.09 -8.51 -15.14
CA CYS A 186 -15.93 -8.99 -14.39
C CYS A 186 -16.15 -10.40 -13.84
N ILE A 187 -17.40 -10.74 -13.46
CA ILE A 187 -17.80 -12.10 -13.11
C ILE A 187 -17.62 -13.03 -14.31
N VAL A 188 -18.04 -12.59 -15.51
CA VAL A 188 -17.80 -13.35 -16.75
C VAL A 188 -16.30 -13.56 -16.99
N ALA A 189 -15.48 -12.53 -16.77
CA ALA A 189 -14.02 -12.65 -16.87
C ALA A 189 -13.43 -13.67 -15.90
N THR A 190 -13.98 -13.80 -14.68
CA THR A 190 -13.57 -14.83 -13.70
C THR A 190 -13.82 -16.24 -14.23
N PHE A 191 -14.92 -16.47 -14.95
CA PHE A 191 -15.19 -17.77 -15.58
C PHE A 191 -14.24 -18.06 -16.75
N MET A 192 -13.79 -17.03 -17.46
CA MET A 192 -12.82 -17.14 -18.55
C MET A 192 -11.37 -17.26 -18.07
N ALA A 193 -11.11 -17.03 -16.78
CA ALA A 193 -9.78 -17.14 -16.20
C ALA A 193 -9.32 -18.61 -16.14
N ASP A 194 -8.06 -18.84 -16.50
CA ASP A 194 -7.45 -20.16 -16.34
C ASP A 194 -7.28 -20.47 -14.84
N GLU A 195 -7.58 -21.70 -14.43
CA GLU A 195 -7.18 -22.16 -13.10
C GLU A 195 -5.71 -22.57 -13.19
N PRO A 196 -4.82 -22.00 -12.37
CA PRO A 196 -3.41 -22.37 -12.40
C PRO A 196 -3.24 -23.85 -12.03
N ASP A 197 -2.36 -24.53 -12.77
CA ASP A 197 -2.10 -25.97 -12.68
C ASP A 197 -1.65 -26.34 -11.25
N ASP A 198 -2.40 -27.23 -10.60
CA ASP A 198 -2.43 -27.48 -9.14
C ASP A 198 -1.20 -28.25 -8.60
N ARG A 199 0.01 -27.85 -8.99
CA ARG A 199 1.26 -28.52 -8.58
C ARG A 199 1.72 -28.18 -7.16
N GLN A 200 1.03 -27.30 -6.45
CA GLN A 200 1.43 -26.89 -5.09
C GLN A 200 0.26 -27.06 -4.13
N SER A 201 0.31 -28.16 -3.37
CA SER A 201 -0.66 -28.55 -2.35
C SER A 201 -0.98 -27.39 -1.41
N ALA A 202 -2.28 -27.10 -1.23
CA ALA A 202 -2.76 -26.14 -0.24
C ALA A 202 -2.11 -26.40 1.15
N PRO A 203 -1.74 -25.36 1.91
CA PRO A 203 -1.10 -25.53 3.21
C PRO A 203 -2.00 -26.35 4.15
N ARG A 204 -1.43 -27.40 4.76
CA ARG A 204 -2.20 -28.40 5.53
C ARG A 204 -2.77 -27.82 6.83
N SER A 205 -2.21 -26.73 7.36
CA SER A 205 -2.69 -26.04 8.56
C SER A 205 -2.68 -24.51 8.46
N LEU A 206 -3.52 -23.81 9.24
CA LEU A 206 -3.48 -22.35 9.38
C LEU A 206 -2.12 -21.87 9.91
N ARG A 207 -1.47 -22.66 10.77
CA ARG A 207 -0.10 -22.38 11.22
C ARG A 207 0.87 -22.36 10.04
N GLN A 208 0.77 -23.31 9.11
CA GLN A 208 1.58 -23.30 7.89
C GLN A 208 1.20 -22.14 6.96
N ALA A 209 -0.09 -21.79 6.86
CA ALA A 209 -0.54 -20.68 6.03
C ALA A 209 -0.14 -19.29 6.57
N VAL A 210 0.05 -19.13 7.88
CA VAL A 210 0.43 -17.85 8.52
C VAL A 210 1.92 -17.81 8.82
N VAL A 211 2.44 -18.83 9.50
CA VAL A 211 3.79 -18.82 10.07
C VAL A 211 4.85 -19.13 9.02
N ASP A 212 4.61 -20.05 8.08
CA ASP A 212 5.64 -20.44 7.11
C ASP A 212 5.94 -19.32 6.10
N PRO A 213 4.96 -18.59 5.52
CA PRO A 213 5.23 -17.44 4.67
C PRO A 213 5.99 -16.32 5.38
N LEU A 214 5.60 -16.03 6.63
CA LEU A 214 6.24 -15.00 7.44
C LEU A 214 7.66 -15.43 7.80
N ARG A 215 7.84 -16.67 8.24
CA ARG A 215 9.15 -17.22 8.60
C ARG A 215 10.06 -17.30 7.38
N ASP A 216 9.55 -17.73 6.23
CA ASP A 216 10.26 -17.74 4.95
C ASP A 216 10.73 -16.32 4.62
N PHE A 217 9.81 -15.35 4.58
CA PHE A 217 10.15 -13.96 4.27
C PHE A 217 11.16 -13.38 5.27
N PHE A 218 10.90 -13.47 6.58
CA PHE A 218 11.76 -12.89 7.61
C PHE A 218 13.08 -13.65 7.84
N ASN A 219 13.25 -14.85 7.30
CA ASN A 219 14.53 -15.58 7.29
C ASN A 219 15.43 -15.22 6.10
N ARG A 220 14.88 -14.62 5.04
CA ARG A 220 15.69 -14.15 3.90
C ARG A 220 16.68 -13.08 4.33
N ASN A 221 17.82 -13.03 3.66
CA ASN A 221 18.75 -11.93 3.84
C ASN A 221 18.08 -10.62 3.40
N ASN A 222 18.34 -9.52 4.09
CA ASN A 222 17.79 -8.18 3.78
C ASN A 222 16.26 -8.02 3.80
N ALA A 223 15.47 -8.98 4.30
CA ALA A 223 13.99 -8.91 4.35
C ALA A 223 13.43 -7.57 4.87
N TRP A 224 14.09 -7.04 5.88
CA TRP A 224 13.71 -5.78 6.51
C TRP A 224 14.17 -4.54 5.76
N LEU A 225 15.32 -4.61 5.10
CA LEU A 225 15.75 -3.57 4.16
C LEU A 225 14.73 -3.46 3.03
N LEU A 226 14.19 -4.60 2.57
CA LEU A 226 13.12 -4.64 1.58
C LEU A 226 11.79 -4.08 2.12
N ILE A 227 11.40 -4.37 3.36
CA ILE A 227 10.22 -3.74 3.98
C ILE A 227 10.39 -2.22 4.07
N THR A 228 11.53 -1.74 4.56
CA THR A 228 11.79 -0.29 4.65
C THR A 228 11.84 0.35 3.27
N LEU A 229 12.42 -0.32 2.28
CA LEU A 229 12.37 0.10 0.88
C LEU A 229 10.92 0.23 0.39
N ILE A 230 10.08 -0.77 0.63
CA ILE A 230 8.66 -0.77 0.21
C ILE A 230 7.91 0.43 0.79
N ILE A 231 8.16 0.78 2.05
CA ILE A 231 7.51 1.91 2.72
C ILE A 231 8.07 3.25 2.20
N LEU A 232 9.40 3.38 2.12
CA LEU A 232 10.05 4.65 1.77
C LEU A 232 10.04 4.98 0.28
N TYR A 233 9.99 3.97 -0.61
CA TYR A 233 10.04 4.18 -2.06
C TYR A 233 8.89 5.07 -2.56
N LYS A 234 7.69 4.91 -2.00
CA LYS A 234 6.51 5.71 -2.36
C LYS A 234 6.25 6.89 -1.42
N LEU A 235 7.10 7.13 -0.43
CA LEU A 235 6.81 8.10 0.62
C LEU A 235 6.71 9.54 0.08
N GLY A 236 7.68 9.99 -0.73
CA GLY A 236 7.67 11.34 -1.30
C GLY A 236 6.47 11.59 -2.21
N ASP A 237 6.14 10.62 -3.08
CA ASP A 237 4.97 10.62 -3.96
C ASP A 237 3.66 10.65 -3.15
N ALA A 238 3.58 9.88 -2.06
CA ALA A 238 2.41 9.86 -1.18
C ALA A 238 2.19 11.21 -0.47
N PHE A 239 3.25 11.87 0.00
CA PHE A 239 3.15 13.21 0.57
C PHE A 239 2.59 14.21 -0.46
N ALA A 240 3.19 14.25 -1.66
CA ALA A 240 2.75 15.16 -2.71
C ALA A 240 1.27 14.93 -3.08
N ALA A 241 0.90 13.69 -3.41
CA ALA A 241 -0.43 13.32 -3.87
C ALA A 241 -1.54 13.54 -2.82
N SER A 242 -1.20 13.46 -1.52
CA SER A 242 -2.19 13.60 -0.44
C SER A 242 -2.82 15.00 -0.38
N LEU A 243 -2.08 16.04 -0.76
CA LEU A 243 -2.52 17.44 -0.67
C LEU A 243 -2.56 18.16 -2.01
N THR A 244 -2.24 17.51 -3.14
CA THR A 244 -2.25 18.13 -4.48
C THR A 244 -3.54 18.92 -4.78
N THR A 245 -4.71 18.31 -4.56
CA THR A 245 -5.99 19.00 -4.87
C THR A 245 -6.18 20.23 -3.97
N THR A 246 -5.84 20.11 -2.68
CA THR A 246 -5.95 21.20 -1.71
C THR A 246 -4.95 22.31 -2.01
N PHE A 247 -3.72 21.98 -2.39
CA PHE A 247 -2.68 22.92 -2.80
C PHE A 247 -3.10 23.73 -4.03
N LEU A 248 -3.62 23.07 -5.07
CA LEU A 248 -4.01 23.75 -6.30
C LEU A 248 -5.17 24.73 -6.06
N ILE A 249 -6.13 24.37 -5.21
CA ILE A 249 -7.29 25.22 -4.92
C ILE A 249 -6.97 26.31 -3.89
N ARG A 250 -6.41 25.93 -2.72
CA ARG A 250 -6.21 26.85 -1.58
C ARG A 250 -4.81 27.44 -1.50
N GLY A 251 -3.80 26.75 -2.00
CA GLY A 251 -2.41 27.23 -2.01
C GLY A 251 -2.16 28.22 -3.14
N VAL A 252 -2.41 27.80 -4.38
CA VAL A 252 -2.16 28.63 -5.58
C VAL A 252 -3.39 29.43 -6.02
N GLY A 253 -4.59 29.05 -5.59
CA GLY A 253 -5.82 29.78 -5.92
C GLY A 253 -6.38 29.50 -7.31
N PHE A 254 -6.20 28.29 -7.85
CA PHE A 254 -6.85 27.90 -9.11
C PHE A 254 -8.36 27.72 -8.96
N ASN A 255 -9.09 27.92 -10.06
CA ASN A 255 -10.51 27.66 -10.09
C ASN A 255 -10.74 26.14 -9.90
N PRO A 256 -11.60 25.70 -8.95
CA PRO A 256 -11.92 24.29 -8.76
C PRO A 256 -12.33 23.55 -10.04
N GLY A 257 -12.99 24.23 -10.99
CA GLY A 257 -13.35 23.64 -12.28
C GLY A 257 -12.13 23.25 -13.12
N ASP A 258 -11.15 24.15 -13.24
CA ASP A 258 -9.91 23.92 -13.97
C ASP A 258 -9.05 22.83 -13.28
N VAL A 259 -8.97 22.87 -11.95
CA VAL A 259 -8.27 21.85 -11.16
C VAL A 259 -8.91 20.48 -11.34
N GLY A 260 -10.25 20.42 -11.36
CA GLY A 260 -10.99 19.19 -11.62
C GLY A 260 -10.67 18.62 -13.00
N LEU A 261 -10.74 19.44 -14.05
CA LEU A 261 -10.45 19.03 -15.43
C LEU A 261 -8.99 18.55 -15.60
N VAL A 262 -8.04 19.30 -15.05
CA VAL A 262 -6.62 18.96 -15.19
C VAL A 262 -6.27 17.74 -14.32
N ASN A 263 -6.65 17.73 -13.04
CA ASN A 263 -6.23 16.66 -12.13
C ASN A 263 -6.99 15.35 -12.36
N LYS A 264 -8.29 15.40 -12.65
CA LYS A 264 -9.10 14.18 -12.84
C LYS A 264 -9.03 13.63 -14.26
N THR A 265 -8.94 14.49 -15.27
CA THR A 265 -8.98 14.07 -16.68
C THR A 265 -7.56 13.92 -17.23
N LEU A 266 -6.78 15.00 -17.23
CA LEU A 266 -5.41 14.97 -17.75
C LEU A 266 -4.49 14.10 -16.86
N GLY A 267 -4.59 14.23 -15.53
CA GLY A 267 -3.82 13.42 -14.57
C GLY A 267 -4.10 11.93 -14.70
N LEU A 268 -5.35 11.51 -14.90
CA LEU A 268 -5.66 10.10 -15.11
C LEU A 268 -5.11 9.57 -16.44
N LEU A 269 -5.30 10.32 -17.53
CA LEU A 269 -4.73 9.95 -18.84
C LEU A 269 -3.21 9.82 -18.75
N ALA A 270 -2.54 10.77 -18.08
CA ALA A 270 -1.11 10.73 -17.82
C ALA A 270 -0.72 9.49 -17.00
N THR A 271 -1.46 9.15 -15.95
CA THR A 271 -1.21 7.95 -15.13
C THR A 271 -1.33 6.68 -15.96
N ILE A 272 -2.32 6.60 -16.84
CA ILE A 272 -2.55 5.46 -17.73
C ILE A 272 -1.39 5.33 -18.73
N ILE A 273 -1.05 6.41 -19.41
CA ILE A 273 0.06 6.46 -20.36
C ILE A 273 1.37 6.08 -19.64
N GLY A 274 1.58 6.60 -18.44
CA GLY A 274 2.75 6.33 -17.62
C GLY A 274 2.85 4.88 -17.18
N ALA A 275 1.76 4.28 -16.70
CA ALA A 275 1.73 2.87 -16.31
C ALA A 275 2.02 1.94 -17.49
N LEU A 276 1.41 2.19 -18.65
CA LEU A 276 1.65 1.42 -19.87
C LEU A 276 3.08 1.59 -20.39
N TYR A 277 3.55 2.83 -20.48
CA TYR A 277 4.92 3.15 -20.91
C TYR A 277 5.96 2.54 -19.95
N GLY A 278 5.75 2.68 -18.65
CA GLY A 278 6.60 2.08 -17.61
C GLY A 278 6.66 0.55 -17.73
N GLY A 279 5.51 -0.10 -17.93
CA GLY A 279 5.43 -1.55 -18.15
C GLY A 279 6.20 -2.02 -19.40
N VAL A 280 6.14 -1.27 -20.50
CA VAL A 280 6.92 -1.55 -21.71
C VAL A 280 8.42 -1.35 -21.47
N LEU A 281 8.80 -0.27 -20.81
CA LEU A 281 10.22 0.03 -20.56
C LEU A 281 10.87 -0.99 -19.61
N MET A 282 10.10 -1.54 -18.68
CA MET A 282 10.54 -2.64 -17.79
C MET A 282 10.85 -3.95 -18.51
N GLN A 283 10.39 -4.16 -19.74
CA GLN A 283 10.82 -5.30 -20.55
C GLN A 283 12.25 -5.13 -21.08
N ARG A 284 12.68 -3.87 -21.28
CA ARG A 284 14.02 -3.54 -21.82
C ARG A 284 15.05 -3.26 -20.73
N LEU A 285 14.58 -2.98 -19.51
CA LEU A 285 15.42 -2.65 -18.36
C LEU A 285 15.35 -3.76 -17.31
N SER A 286 16.46 -4.00 -16.60
CA SER A 286 16.42 -4.77 -15.35
C SER A 286 15.50 -4.08 -14.33
N LEU A 287 14.87 -4.85 -13.44
CA LEU A 287 13.93 -4.32 -12.43
C LEU A 287 14.57 -3.21 -11.58
N PHE A 288 15.83 -3.39 -11.17
CA PHE A 288 16.59 -2.38 -10.42
C PHE A 288 16.72 -1.05 -11.17
N ARG A 289 17.12 -1.08 -12.46
CA ARG A 289 17.25 0.12 -13.30
C ARG A 289 15.91 0.81 -13.51
N ALA A 290 14.85 0.05 -13.74
CA ALA A 290 13.51 0.60 -13.89
C ALA A 290 13.05 1.34 -12.62
N LEU A 291 13.17 0.70 -11.45
CA LEU A 291 12.82 1.33 -10.16
C LEU A 291 13.67 2.57 -9.87
N MET A 292 14.97 2.56 -10.18
CA MET A 292 15.84 3.72 -9.96
C MET A 292 15.43 4.91 -10.85
N ILE A 293 15.20 4.66 -12.15
CA ILE A 293 14.81 5.71 -13.08
C ILE A 293 13.43 6.26 -12.72
N PHE A 294 12.45 5.38 -12.46
CA PHE A 294 11.09 5.81 -12.17
C PHE A 294 10.97 6.51 -10.83
N GLY A 295 11.65 6.02 -9.79
CA GLY A 295 11.66 6.70 -8.50
C GLY A 295 12.36 8.07 -8.57
N LEU A 296 13.42 8.21 -9.38
CA LEU A 296 14.04 9.52 -9.62
C LEU A 296 13.10 10.45 -10.36
N LEU A 297 12.43 9.97 -11.42
CA LEU A 297 11.44 10.74 -12.15
C LEU A 297 10.27 11.19 -11.25
N GLN A 298 9.80 10.33 -10.34
CA GLN A 298 8.78 10.69 -9.33
C GLN A 298 9.27 11.79 -8.36
N ALA A 299 10.52 11.68 -7.88
CA ALA A 299 11.10 12.71 -7.02
C ALA A 299 11.24 14.05 -7.76
N VAL A 300 11.69 14.02 -9.02
CA VAL A 300 11.80 15.21 -9.87
C VAL A 300 10.43 15.78 -10.22
N SER A 301 9.40 14.96 -10.44
CA SER A 301 8.06 15.48 -10.74
C SER A 301 7.45 16.28 -9.59
N ASN A 302 7.79 15.94 -8.34
CA ASN A 302 7.37 16.73 -7.18
C ASN A 302 7.94 18.15 -7.17
N PHE A 303 9.09 18.36 -7.80
CA PHE A 303 9.67 19.70 -7.99
C PHE A 303 8.76 20.61 -8.84
N GLY A 304 7.92 20.03 -9.72
CA GLY A 304 6.93 20.79 -10.47
C GLY A 304 5.95 21.54 -9.57
N TYR A 305 5.49 20.91 -8.47
CA TYR A 305 4.61 21.57 -7.50
C TYR A 305 5.32 22.61 -6.65
N TRP A 306 6.60 22.39 -6.34
CA TRP A 306 7.44 23.43 -5.71
C TRP A 306 7.53 24.67 -6.61
N LEU A 307 7.77 24.48 -7.92
CA LEU A 307 7.83 25.57 -8.87
C LEU A 307 6.49 26.33 -8.93
N LEU A 308 5.36 25.61 -8.90
CA LEU A 308 4.02 26.22 -8.83
C LEU A 308 3.77 27.00 -7.54
N ALA A 309 4.43 26.66 -6.45
CA ALA A 309 4.27 27.35 -5.17
C ALA A 309 5.01 28.70 -5.13
N VAL A 310 6.00 28.90 -6.02
CA VAL A 310 6.85 30.10 -6.08
C VAL A 310 6.58 30.95 -7.33
N THR A 311 5.95 30.37 -8.36
CA THR A 311 5.63 31.06 -9.63
C THR A 311 4.18 31.52 -9.65
N ASP A 312 3.91 32.57 -10.41
CA ASP A 312 2.55 33.06 -10.63
C ASP A 312 1.62 32.01 -11.28
N LYS A 313 0.34 32.17 -10.99
CA LYS A 313 -0.74 31.30 -11.45
C LYS A 313 -0.82 31.29 -12.97
N HIS A 314 -0.58 30.12 -13.57
CA HIS A 314 -0.77 29.90 -14.99
C HIS A 314 -1.35 28.50 -15.26
N LEU A 315 -2.35 28.42 -16.14
CA LEU A 315 -3.06 27.14 -16.37
C LEU A 315 -2.13 26.08 -16.97
N TRP A 316 -1.25 26.47 -17.88
CA TRP A 316 -0.33 25.55 -18.53
C TRP A 316 0.75 25.02 -17.58
N SER A 317 1.21 25.82 -16.61
CA SER A 317 2.18 25.33 -15.63
C SER A 317 1.53 24.27 -14.72
N MET A 318 0.29 24.48 -14.29
CA MET A 318 -0.50 23.47 -13.58
C MET A 318 -0.71 22.21 -14.42
N ALA A 319 -1.15 22.35 -15.67
CA ALA A 319 -1.37 21.22 -16.55
C ALA A 319 -0.10 20.38 -16.75
N SER A 320 1.05 21.03 -16.98
CA SER A 320 2.33 20.35 -17.14
C SER A 320 2.79 19.66 -15.85
N ALA A 321 2.69 20.33 -14.70
CA ALA A 321 3.10 19.74 -13.42
C ALA A 321 2.26 18.51 -13.06
N VAL A 322 0.93 18.61 -13.19
CA VAL A 322 0.00 17.51 -12.95
C VAL A 322 0.24 16.37 -13.94
N PHE A 323 0.42 16.67 -15.23
CA PHE A 323 0.68 15.65 -16.24
C PHE A 323 1.98 14.89 -15.96
N ILE A 324 3.09 15.61 -15.69
CA ILE A 324 4.39 14.99 -15.43
C ILE A 324 4.35 14.15 -14.15
N GLU A 325 3.76 14.65 -13.07
CA GLU A 325 3.65 13.89 -11.82
C GLU A 325 2.81 12.63 -11.98
N ASN A 326 1.64 12.73 -12.59
CA ASN A 326 0.80 11.56 -12.80
C ASN A 326 1.45 10.55 -13.76
N LEU A 327 2.14 11.00 -14.81
CA LEU A 327 2.90 10.15 -15.72
C LEU A 327 3.99 9.37 -14.95
N CYS A 328 4.80 10.07 -14.16
CA CYS A 328 5.87 9.46 -13.36
C CYS A 328 5.30 8.55 -12.25
N GLY A 329 4.21 8.95 -11.61
CA GLY A 329 3.48 8.18 -10.61
C GLY A 329 2.90 6.88 -11.17
N GLY A 330 2.40 6.92 -12.42
CA GLY A 330 1.96 5.74 -13.17
C GLY A 330 3.10 4.75 -13.42
N MET A 331 4.23 5.24 -13.92
CA MET A 331 5.45 4.44 -14.16
C MET A 331 5.97 3.81 -12.86
N GLY A 332 6.07 4.62 -11.80
CA GLY A 332 6.51 4.18 -10.47
C GLY A 332 5.59 3.14 -9.86
N THR A 333 4.27 3.27 -10.03
CA THR A 333 3.29 2.27 -9.56
C THR A 333 3.46 0.93 -10.26
N ALA A 334 3.64 0.91 -11.59
CA ALA A 334 3.83 -0.32 -12.33
C ALA A 334 5.11 -1.07 -11.90
N ALA A 335 6.23 -0.36 -11.77
CA ALA A 335 7.48 -0.95 -11.30
C ALA A 335 7.39 -1.43 -9.84
N PHE A 336 6.71 -0.68 -8.99
CA PHE A 336 6.52 -1.06 -7.60
C PHE A 336 5.68 -2.34 -7.46
N VAL A 337 4.59 -2.48 -8.21
CA VAL A 337 3.81 -3.73 -8.21
C VAL A 337 4.67 -4.92 -8.67
N ALA A 338 5.49 -4.75 -9.71
CA ALA A 338 6.40 -5.81 -10.15
C ALA A 338 7.49 -6.15 -9.12
N LEU A 339 7.97 -5.16 -8.35
CA LEU A 339 8.85 -5.40 -7.21
C LEU A 339 8.18 -6.32 -6.18
N LEU A 340 6.94 -6.00 -5.77
CA LEU A 340 6.19 -6.82 -4.82
C LEU A 340 6.02 -8.26 -5.35
N MET A 341 5.65 -8.42 -6.63
CA MET A 341 5.52 -9.73 -7.27
C MET A 341 6.84 -10.51 -7.29
N THR A 342 7.98 -9.84 -7.50
CA THR A 342 9.31 -10.47 -7.53
C THR A 342 9.79 -10.90 -6.15
N LEU A 343 9.37 -10.17 -5.11
CA LEU A 343 9.71 -10.49 -3.72
C LEU A 343 8.83 -11.60 -3.12
N CYS A 344 7.74 -12.00 -3.79
CA CYS A 344 6.88 -13.08 -3.33
C CYS A 344 7.38 -14.44 -3.81
N ASN A 345 7.37 -15.42 -2.90
CA ASN A 345 7.58 -16.82 -3.27
C ASN A 345 6.29 -17.39 -3.86
N LYS A 346 6.41 -18.16 -4.96
CA LYS A 346 5.27 -18.79 -5.63
C LYS A 346 4.46 -19.69 -4.68
N SER A 347 5.11 -20.33 -3.70
CA SER A 347 4.43 -21.23 -2.76
C SER A 347 3.56 -20.53 -1.72
N PHE A 348 3.77 -19.23 -1.50
CA PHE A 348 3.05 -18.44 -0.51
C PHE A 348 2.60 -17.10 -1.09
N SER A 349 2.23 -17.10 -2.37
CA SER A 349 2.06 -15.89 -3.18
C SER A 349 1.02 -14.93 -2.61
N ALA A 350 -0.18 -15.39 -2.25
CA ALA A 350 -1.23 -14.49 -1.75
C ALA A 350 -0.88 -13.87 -0.40
N THR A 351 -0.43 -14.68 0.56
CA THR A 351 -0.10 -14.17 1.90
C THR A 351 1.09 -13.22 1.91
N GLN A 352 2.18 -13.53 1.17
CA GLN A 352 3.33 -12.63 1.07
C GLN A 352 2.98 -11.35 0.29
N PHE A 353 2.24 -11.45 -0.80
CA PHE A 353 1.85 -10.28 -1.57
C PHE A 353 0.88 -9.38 -0.78
N ALA A 354 -0.09 -9.98 -0.07
CA ALA A 354 -1.00 -9.26 0.79
C ALA A 354 -0.26 -8.48 1.88
N LEU A 355 0.74 -9.10 2.51
CA LEU A 355 1.60 -8.43 3.50
C LEU A 355 2.38 -7.27 2.90
N LEU A 356 3.08 -7.48 1.79
CA LEU A 356 3.94 -6.45 1.20
C LEU A 356 3.12 -5.29 0.61
N SER A 357 1.96 -5.57 0.00
CA SER A 357 1.05 -4.54 -0.49
C SER A 357 0.34 -3.79 0.64
N ALA A 358 -0.05 -4.48 1.73
CA ALA A 358 -0.57 -3.84 2.93
C ALA A 358 0.45 -2.87 3.55
N LEU A 359 1.71 -3.28 3.69
CA LEU A 359 2.80 -2.43 4.17
C LEU A 359 2.99 -1.18 3.30
N SER A 360 2.86 -1.32 1.98
CA SER A 360 2.93 -0.16 1.08
C SER A 360 1.76 0.82 1.24
N ALA A 361 0.58 0.32 1.63
CA ALA A 361 -0.60 1.15 1.84
C ALA A 361 -0.48 2.01 3.11
N VAL A 362 0.28 1.57 4.12
CA VAL A 362 0.54 2.33 5.35
C VAL A 362 1.06 3.73 5.03
N GLY A 363 2.07 3.82 4.15
CA GLY A 363 2.62 5.10 3.72
C GLY A 363 1.56 6.02 3.11
N ARG A 364 0.64 5.48 2.31
CA ARG A 364 -0.43 6.29 1.69
C ARG A 364 -1.51 6.72 2.69
N VAL A 365 -1.90 5.86 3.63
CA VAL A 365 -3.04 6.11 4.53
C VAL A 365 -2.67 7.08 5.65
N TYR A 366 -1.48 6.93 6.25
CA TYR A 366 -1.10 7.72 7.44
C TYR A 366 -0.38 9.03 7.11
N VAL A 367 0.12 9.19 5.88
CA VAL A 367 0.82 10.42 5.47
C VAL A 367 -0.10 11.62 5.35
N GLY A 368 -1.38 11.45 4.99
CA GLY A 368 -2.30 12.57 4.78
C GLY A 368 -2.43 13.52 5.98
N PRO A 369 -2.77 13.04 7.20
CA PRO A 369 -2.82 13.90 8.38
C PRO A 369 -1.48 14.57 8.71
N VAL A 370 -0.38 13.83 8.59
CA VAL A 370 0.98 14.36 8.85
C VAL A 370 1.31 15.47 7.85
N ALA A 371 0.97 15.29 6.57
CA ALA A 371 1.18 16.28 5.53
C ALA A 371 0.44 17.60 5.85
N GLY A 372 -0.79 17.53 6.37
CA GLY A 372 -1.57 18.70 6.77
C GLY A 372 -0.86 19.54 7.83
N PHE A 373 -0.38 18.92 8.91
CA PHE A 373 0.39 19.61 9.96
C PHE A 373 1.71 20.20 9.43
N LEU A 374 2.42 19.48 8.55
CA LEU A 374 3.65 19.98 7.95
C LEU A 374 3.42 21.22 7.09
N VAL A 375 2.32 21.28 6.33
CA VAL A 375 1.96 22.47 5.55
C VAL A 375 1.59 23.63 6.45
N GLU A 376 0.89 23.40 7.56
CA GLU A 376 0.54 24.45 8.52
C GLU A 376 1.77 25.08 9.17
N TRP A 377 2.78 24.27 9.51
CA TRP A 377 4.01 24.76 10.14
C TRP A 377 5.02 25.35 9.17
N TRP A 378 5.19 24.76 7.99
CA TRP A 378 6.26 25.13 7.06
C TRP A 378 5.78 25.96 5.87
N GLY A 379 4.49 25.89 5.53
CA GLY A 379 3.93 26.46 4.30
C GLY A 379 4.05 25.54 3.09
N TRP A 380 3.45 25.96 1.97
CA TRP A 380 3.41 25.15 0.73
C TRP A 380 4.77 24.95 0.04
N PRO A 381 5.63 25.97 -0.15
CA PRO A 381 6.89 25.79 -0.87
C PRO A 381 7.84 24.82 -0.16
N THR A 382 8.06 25.01 1.13
CA THR A 382 8.92 24.16 1.95
C THR A 382 8.40 22.73 2.05
N PHE A 383 7.07 22.53 2.11
CA PHE A 383 6.45 21.21 2.08
C PHE A 383 6.79 20.46 0.78
N TYR A 384 6.61 21.08 -0.39
CA TYR A 384 6.95 20.44 -1.66
C TYR A 384 8.45 20.23 -1.85
N ALA A 385 9.31 21.10 -1.31
CA ALA A 385 10.75 20.83 -1.25
C ALA A 385 11.07 19.60 -0.38
N PHE A 386 10.39 19.46 0.76
CA PHE A 386 10.52 18.30 1.64
C PHE A 386 10.08 17.01 0.94
N THR A 387 9.01 17.01 0.14
CA THR A 387 8.55 15.78 -0.54
C THR A 387 9.57 15.23 -1.54
N VAL A 388 10.33 16.11 -2.21
CA VAL A 388 11.45 15.72 -3.09
C VAL A 388 12.55 15.03 -2.26
N LEU A 389 12.93 15.63 -1.13
CA LEU A 389 13.94 15.07 -0.23
C LEU A 389 13.47 13.75 0.42
N ALA A 390 12.18 13.64 0.74
CA ALA A 390 11.59 12.45 1.34
C ALA A 390 11.60 11.23 0.40
N GLY A 391 11.72 11.42 -0.92
CA GLY A 391 11.91 10.34 -1.89
C GLY A 391 13.34 9.79 -1.96
N LEU A 392 14.35 10.57 -1.57
CA LEU A 392 15.77 10.19 -1.68
C LEU A 392 16.16 8.99 -0.80
N PRO A 393 15.70 8.87 0.47
CA PRO A 393 16.00 7.69 1.29
C PRO A 393 15.54 6.37 0.66
N GLY A 394 14.37 6.36 0.01
CA GLY A 394 13.86 5.19 -0.70
C GLY A 394 14.78 4.78 -1.86
N LEU A 395 15.25 5.76 -2.64
CA LEU A 395 16.20 5.54 -3.74
C LEU A 395 17.59 5.08 -3.24
N ALA A 396 18.06 5.63 -2.12
CA ALA A 396 19.31 5.20 -1.50
C ALA A 396 19.22 3.74 -1.05
N LEU A 397 18.14 3.35 -0.36
CA LEU A 397 17.88 1.95 0.02
C LEU A 397 17.76 1.03 -1.20
N LEU A 398 17.15 1.50 -2.28
CA LEU A 398 17.09 0.76 -3.53
C LEU A 398 18.50 0.48 -4.05
N ALA A 399 19.38 1.49 -4.09
CA ALA A 399 20.77 1.35 -4.49
C ALA A 399 21.58 0.37 -3.60
N PHE A 400 21.25 0.27 -2.31
CA PHE A 400 21.81 -0.74 -1.41
C PHE A 400 21.26 -2.15 -1.68
N SER A 401 19.99 -2.27 -2.09
CA SER A 401 19.33 -3.55 -2.38
C SER A 401 19.71 -4.18 -3.73
N ARG A 402 20.48 -3.48 -4.58
CA ARG A 402 20.81 -3.89 -5.96
C ARG A 402 21.26 -5.34 -6.08
N SER A 403 22.25 -5.76 -5.28
CA SER A 403 22.80 -7.13 -5.35
C SER A 403 21.77 -8.20 -4.99
N THR A 404 20.83 -7.87 -4.08
CA THR A 404 19.77 -8.78 -3.65
C THR A 404 18.69 -8.91 -4.72
N LEU A 405 18.31 -7.80 -5.34
CA LEU A 405 17.32 -7.78 -6.42
C LEU A 405 17.82 -8.47 -7.69
N ASP A 406 19.06 -8.17 -8.11
CA ASP A 406 19.67 -8.79 -9.29
C ASP A 406 19.82 -10.32 -9.09
N PHE A 407 20.19 -10.77 -7.88
CA PHE A 407 20.27 -12.20 -7.56
C PHE A 407 18.90 -12.88 -7.62
N THR A 408 17.89 -12.29 -6.97
CA THR A 408 16.53 -12.84 -6.93
C THR A 408 15.90 -12.89 -8.32
N GLN A 409 16.13 -11.87 -9.14
CA GLN A 409 15.62 -11.82 -10.51
C GLN A 409 16.26 -12.89 -11.41
N LYS A 410 17.57 -13.16 -11.26
CA LYS A 410 18.30 -14.14 -12.10
C LYS A 410 18.09 -15.60 -11.68
N THR A 411 18.03 -15.87 -10.37
CA THR A 411 18.02 -17.24 -9.85
C THR A 411 16.62 -17.70 -9.43
N GLY A 412 15.67 -16.77 -9.23
CA GLY A 412 14.38 -17.06 -8.62
C GLY A 412 14.48 -17.50 -7.15
N GLN A 413 15.69 -17.49 -6.58
CA GLN A 413 15.97 -17.90 -5.20
C GLN A 413 16.37 -16.69 -4.36
N PHE A 414 16.14 -16.78 -3.05
CA PHE A 414 16.51 -15.74 -2.11
C PHE A 414 17.85 -16.09 -1.44
N LEU A 415 18.71 -15.10 -1.25
CA LEU A 415 19.96 -15.28 -0.51
C LEU A 415 19.65 -15.69 0.95
N PRO A 416 20.10 -16.88 1.40
CA PRO A 416 19.89 -17.31 2.77
C PRO A 416 20.71 -16.46 3.74
N ARG A 417 20.16 -16.22 4.94
CA ARG A 417 20.81 -15.40 5.97
C ARG A 417 21.95 -16.18 6.64
N THR A 418 23.17 -15.68 6.53
CA THR A 418 24.37 -16.30 7.13
C THR A 418 25.02 -15.49 8.25
N ARG A 419 24.68 -14.20 8.45
CA ARG A 419 25.28 -13.31 9.46
C ARG A 419 24.23 -12.58 10.34
N PHE A 420 24.62 -12.21 11.56
CA PHE A 420 23.80 -11.48 12.57
C PHE A 420 22.45 -12.13 12.95
N ALA A 421 22.44 -13.46 13.15
CA ALA A 421 21.21 -14.20 13.47
C ALA A 421 20.55 -13.83 14.81
N SER A 422 21.30 -13.35 15.82
CA SER A 422 20.74 -13.00 17.14
C SER A 422 20.04 -11.63 17.15
N GLY A 423 20.64 -10.60 16.54
CA GLY A 423 20.05 -9.26 16.43
C GLY A 423 18.74 -9.26 15.64
N TYR A 424 18.70 -10.00 14.53
CA TYR A 424 17.46 -10.15 13.75
C TYR A 424 16.38 -10.95 14.47
N ARG A 425 16.74 -11.92 15.33
CA ARG A 425 15.77 -12.66 16.16
C ARG A 425 15.05 -11.74 17.14
N TRP A 426 15.78 -10.87 17.85
CA TRP A 426 15.18 -9.86 18.71
C TRP A 426 14.32 -8.87 17.93
N THR A 427 14.78 -8.48 16.74
CA THR A 427 14.03 -7.57 15.87
C THR A 427 12.71 -8.16 15.41
N ASN A 428 12.67 -9.45 15.05
CA ASN A 428 11.44 -10.15 14.70
C ASN A 428 10.51 -10.31 15.92
N ARG A 429 11.07 -10.56 17.12
CA ARG A 429 10.28 -10.65 18.36
C ARG A 429 9.66 -9.31 18.76
N LEU A 430 10.40 -8.21 18.68
CA LEU A 430 9.90 -6.86 18.94
C LEU A 430 8.80 -6.49 17.96
N PHE A 431 8.96 -6.78 16.67
CA PHE A 431 7.91 -6.55 15.67
C PHE A 431 6.67 -7.42 15.91
N ALA A 432 6.86 -8.72 16.18
CA ALA A 432 5.74 -9.60 16.50
C ALA A 432 5.01 -9.16 17.78
N GLY A 433 5.76 -8.66 18.78
CA GLY A 433 5.20 -8.04 19.98
C GLY A 433 4.40 -6.77 19.67
N GLY A 434 4.93 -5.88 18.83
CA GLY A 434 4.23 -4.67 18.36
C GLY A 434 2.95 -4.99 17.58
N CYS A 435 3.00 -5.96 16.66
CA CYS A 435 1.80 -6.45 15.96
C CYS A 435 0.79 -7.09 16.93
N GLY A 436 1.26 -7.81 17.95
CA GLY A 436 0.41 -8.39 18.99
C GLY A 436 -0.30 -7.33 19.83
N LEU A 437 0.41 -6.27 20.23
CA LEU A 437 -0.16 -5.12 20.94
C LEU A 437 -1.18 -4.36 20.08
N LEU A 438 -0.89 -4.16 18.79
CA LEU A 438 -1.84 -3.57 17.84
C LEU A 438 -3.09 -4.44 17.64
N ALA A 439 -2.94 -5.76 17.56
CA ALA A 439 -4.07 -6.68 17.46
C ALA A 439 -4.94 -6.65 18.73
N LEU A 440 -4.32 -6.60 19.91
CA LEU A 440 -5.01 -6.45 21.19
C LEU A 440 -5.72 -5.10 21.29
N TRP A 441 -5.11 -4.02 20.78
CA TRP A 441 -5.73 -2.71 20.72
C TRP A 441 -6.96 -2.69 19.78
N LEU A 442 -6.86 -3.29 18.60
CA LEU A 442 -7.99 -3.43 17.66
C LEU A 442 -9.13 -4.28 18.26
N LEU A 443 -8.79 -5.38 18.94
CA LEU A 443 -9.76 -6.21 19.66
C LEU A 443 -10.45 -5.43 20.78
N ALA A 444 -9.68 -4.69 21.58
CA ALA A 444 -10.23 -3.85 22.64
C ALA A 444 -11.15 -2.76 22.07
N LEU A 445 -10.78 -2.13 20.95
CA LEU A 445 -11.62 -1.17 20.24
C LEU A 445 -12.93 -1.80 19.73
N ALA A 446 -12.84 -3.00 19.14
CA ALA A 446 -14.02 -3.70 18.62
C ALA A 446 -14.97 -4.11 19.76
N LEU A 447 -14.44 -4.55 20.89
CA LEU A 447 -15.23 -4.91 22.08
C LEU A 447 -15.87 -3.68 22.75
N ASP A 448 -15.17 -2.55 22.79
CA ASP A 448 -15.67 -1.26 23.27
C ASP A 448 -16.77 -0.72 22.35
N ALA A 449 -16.56 -0.77 21.02
CA ALA A 449 -17.54 -0.36 20.01
C ALA A 449 -18.78 -1.27 19.98
N ALA A 450 -18.65 -2.55 20.30
CA ALA A 450 -19.77 -3.48 20.41
C ALA A 450 -20.56 -3.32 21.73
N GLY A 451 -20.13 -2.43 22.63
CA GLY A 451 -20.77 -2.20 23.94
C GLY A 451 -20.60 -3.37 24.92
N LEU A 452 -19.73 -4.34 24.61
CA LEU A 452 -19.52 -5.55 25.42
C LEU A 452 -18.67 -5.28 26.66
N THR A 453 -17.77 -4.29 26.61
CA THR A 453 -16.86 -3.91 27.72
C THR A 453 -16.47 -2.43 27.60
N ARG A 454 -16.41 -1.67 28.71
CA ARG A 454 -15.83 -0.31 28.71
C ARG A 454 -14.31 -0.38 28.86
N LEU A 455 -13.58 -0.44 27.76
CA LEU A 455 -12.11 -0.53 27.73
C LEU A 455 -11.43 0.81 27.41
N SER A 456 -12.19 1.91 27.33
CA SER A 456 -11.71 3.25 26.98
C SER A 456 -10.44 3.71 27.71
N ALA A 457 -10.26 3.34 28.98
CA ALA A 457 -9.07 3.68 29.78
C ALA A 457 -7.79 2.94 29.36
N VAL A 458 -7.89 1.79 28.70
CA VAL A 458 -6.76 0.93 28.32
C VAL A 458 -6.37 1.14 26.84
N LEU A 459 -7.26 1.71 26.02
CA LEU A 459 -7.03 1.90 24.59
C LEU A 459 -5.83 2.81 24.27
N ILE A 460 -5.70 3.94 24.97
CA ILE A 460 -4.60 4.90 24.76
C ILE A 460 -3.24 4.29 25.18
N PRO A 461 -3.06 3.74 26.40
CA PRO A 461 -1.77 3.17 26.80
C PRO A 461 -1.38 1.91 26.00
N LEU A 462 -2.34 1.11 25.52
CA LEU A 462 -2.06 0.00 24.61
C LEU A 462 -1.51 0.49 23.26
N PHE A 463 -2.10 1.56 22.72
CA PHE A 463 -1.65 2.19 21.49
C PHE A 463 -0.25 2.80 21.65
N GLU A 464 -0.02 3.55 22.73
CA GLU A 464 1.28 4.16 23.05
C GLU A 464 2.37 3.09 23.24
N ALA A 465 2.09 2.01 23.97
CA ALA A 465 3.04 0.91 24.14
C ALA A 465 3.39 0.20 22.81
N GLY A 466 2.40 0.06 21.92
CA GLY A 466 2.62 -0.46 20.56
C GLY A 466 3.46 0.48 19.70
N TYR A 467 3.19 1.78 19.79
CA TYR A 467 3.95 2.83 19.10
C TYR A 467 5.40 2.90 19.59
N ASP A 468 5.63 2.91 20.90
CA ASP A 468 6.97 2.97 21.51
C ASP A 468 7.81 1.74 21.18
N ALA A 469 7.19 0.54 21.18
CA ALA A 469 7.84 -0.68 20.72
C ALA A 469 8.24 -0.58 19.24
N GLY A 470 7.41 0.04 18.40
CA GLY A 470 7.69 0.31 16.99
C GLY A 470 8.80 1.35 16.77
N ALA A 471 8.85 2.42 17.57
CA ALA A 471 9.87 3.46 17.51
C ALA A 471 11.25 2.95 17.98
N LEU A 472 11.27 2.17 19.06
CA LEU A 472 12.46 1.46 19.54
C LEU A 472 12.97 0.45 18.49
N TRP A 473 12.04 -0.20 17.79
CA TRP A 473 12.36 -1.10 16.69
C TRP A 473 12.99 -0.38 15.50
N CYS A 474 12.45 0.78 15.08
CA CYS A 474 12.99 1.61 13.99
C CYS A 474 14.42 2.12 14.28
N THR A 475 14.68 2.55 15.51
CA THR A 475 15.99 3.08 15.92
C THR A 475 17.09 2.02 15.96
N ILE A 476 16.80 0.83 16.51
CA ILE A 476 17.73 -0.33 16.49
C ILE A 476 18.03 -0.77 15.03
N ARG A 477 17.05 -0.63 14.14
CA ARG A 477 17.11 -1.03 12.73
C ARG A 477 17.93 -0.11 11.83
N CYS A 478 17.75 1.20 11.93
CA CYS A 478 18.56 2.15 11.16
C CYS A 478 20.05 1.91 11.41
N GLY A 479 20.45 1.67 12.67
CA GLY A 479 21.82 1.33 13.04
C GLY A 479 22.32 -0.02 12.48
N ALA A 480 21.52 -1.09 12.59
CA ALA A 480 21.92 -2.42 12.13
C ALA A 480 21.90 -2.57 10.59
N GLY A 481 20.94 -1.92 9.92
CA GLY A 481 20.79 -1.93 8.46
C GLY A 481 21.90 -1.15 7.76
N LEU A 482 22.24 0.04 8.26
CA LEU A 482 23.37 0.83 7.75
C LEU A 482 24.71 0.11 7.97
N SER A 483 24.88 -0.58 9.11
CA SER A 483 26.10 -1.34 9.40
C SER A 483 26.28 -2.54 8.47
N CYS A 484 25.23 -3.33 8.24
CA CYS A 484 25.30 -4.49 7.34
C CYS A 484 25.46 -4.07 5.87
N ALA A 485 24.86 -2.95 5.46
CA ALA A 485 25.00 -2.40 4.11
C ALA A 485 26.41 -1.83 3.86
N ALA A 486 27.00 -1.15 4.85
CA ALA A 486 28.38 -0.64 4.79
C ALA A 486 29.41 -1.78 4.68
N GLU A 487 29.19 -2.89 5.39
CA GLU A 487 30.11 -4.03 5.41
C GLU A 487 30.07 -4.86 4.11
N SER A 488 28.90 -4.99 3.47
CA SER A 488 28.77 -5.70 2.18
C SER A 488 29.49 -5.03 1.00
N ARG A 489 29.88 -3.75 1.14
CA ARG A 489 30.73 -3.02 0.18
C ARG A 489 32.19 -2.94 0.61
N GLY A 490 32.59 -3.63 1.69
CA GLY A 490 33.95 -3.59 2.22
C GLY A 490 34.35 -2.24 2.86
N LEU A 491 33.39 -1.38 3.20
CA LEU A 491 33.65 0.02 3.60
C LEU A 491 33.96 0.22 5.10
N ARG A 492 34.03 -0.81 5.96
CA ARG A 492 34.46 -0.67 7.37
C ARG A 492 35.26 -1.87 7.92
N ARG A 493 36.33 -1.56 8.67
CA ARG A 493 37.23 -2.51 9.38
C ARG A 493 36.93 -2.69 10.88
N TYR A 494 35.93 -2.02 11.46
CA TYR A 494 35.63 -2.12 12.90
C TYR A 494 34.12 -2.26 13.19
N PRO A 495 33.70 -3.26 13.98
CA PRO A 495 32.31 -3.45 14.35
C PRO A 495 31.91 -2.43 15.43
N ILE A 496 30.94 -1.58 15.13
CA ILE A 496 30.25 -0.80 16.17
C ILE A 496 29.34 -1.77 16.91
N THR A 497 29.58 -1.95 18.20
CA THR A 497 28.78 -2.88 19.01
C THR A 497 27.49 -2.20 19.46
N ALA A 498 26.45 -3.00 19.75
CA ALA A 498 25.19 -2.50 20.31
C ALA A 498 25.37 -1.67 21.60
N ARG A 499 26.50 -1.85 22.30
CA ARG A 499 26.93 -1.06 23.47
C ARG A 499 27.20 0.41 23.14
N ASP A 500 27.87 0.68 22.03
CA ASP A 500 28.26 2.03 21.63
C ASP A 500 27.03 2.87 21.26
N PHE A 501 26.00 2.24 20.68
CA PHE A 501 24.74 2.91 20.36
C PHE A 501 23.80 3.07 21.55
N ALA A 502 23.77 2.11 22.48
CA ALA A 502 23.02 2.27 23.73
C ALA A 502 23.55 3.47 24.54
N ALA A 503 24.88 3.68 24.54
CA ALA A 503 25.51 4.84 25.17
C ALA A 503 25.13 6.18 24.50
N ILE A 504 25.01 6.22 23.16
CA ILE A 504 24.60 7.41 22.40
C ILE A 504 23.11 7.75 22.62
N SER A 505 22.24 6.75 22.74
CA SER A 505 20.83 6.96 23.10
C SER A 505 20.67 7.43 24.55
N TYR A 506 21.54 6.97 25.46
CA TYR A 506 21.56 7.40 26.87
C TYR A 506 21.94 8.88 27.03
N SER A 507 22.85 9.39 26.19
CA SER A 507 23.32 10.78 26.27
C SER A 507 22.37 11.81 25.66
N ARG A 508 21.32 11.39 24.93
CA ARG A 508 20.33 12.29 24.29
C ARG A 508 18.96 12.35 24.98
N LEU A 509 18.74 11.57 26.03
CA LEU A 509 17.53 11.65 26.85
C LEU A 509 17.68 12.77 27.90
N SER A 510 17.32 14.00 27.53
CA SER A 510 16.98 15.05 28.49
C SER A 510 15.72 14.64 29.27
N ALA A 511 15.74 14.85 30.59
CA ALA A 511 14.78 14.40 31.64
C ALA A 511 13.28 14.67 31.35
N PRO A 512 12.28 13.98 31.99
CA PRO A 512 12.30 13.43 33.35
C PRO A 512 11.52 12.09 33.55
N ASN A 513 11.81 11.02 32.82
CA ASN A 513 11.16 9.72 33.07
C ASN A 513 12.10 8.74 33.81
N LEU A 514 12.01 8.73 35.15
CA LEU A 514 12.82 7.88 36.04
C LEU A 514 12.61 6.37 35.77
N SER A 515 11.43 5.98 35.28
CA SER A 515 11.05 4.60 34.97
C SER A 515 11.80 4.00 33.76
N LEU A 516 12.15 4.81 32.77
CA LEU A 516 12.91 4.38 31.58
C LEU A 516 14.39 4.13 31.91
N ARG A 517 14.98 4.90 32.83
CA ARG A 517 16.38 4.70 33.26
C ARG A 517 16.60 3.36 33.94
N VAL A 518 15.65 2.94 34.78
CA VAL A 518 15.74 1.66 35.54
C VAL A 518 15.63 0.44 34.61
N ASN A 519 14.76 0.50 33.60
CA ASN A 519 14.62 -0.58 32.62
C ASN A 519 15.83 -0.72 31.69
N LEU A 520 16.45 0.39 31.27
CA LEU A 520 17.68 0.38 30.48
C LEU A 520 18.88 -0.15 31.27
N GLN A 521 18.99 0.18 32.57
CA GLN A 521 20.03 -0.38 33.44
C GLN A 521 19.91 -1.91 33.58
N LYS A 522 18.69 -2.45 33.71
CA LYS A 522 18.44 -3.90 33.72
C LYS A 522 18.81 -4.58 32.40
N ILE A 523 18.58 -3.93 31.25
CA ILE A 523 18.96 -4.46 29.93
C ILE A 523 20.50 -4.47 29.75
N ILE A 524 21.19 -3.47 30.30
CA ILE A 524 22.66 -3.39 30.28
C ILE A 524 23.29 -4.43 31.22
N SER A 525 22.67 -4.71 32.39
CA SER A 525 23.18 -5.75 33.30
C SER A 525 22.93 -7.17 32.78
N LEU A 526 21.84 -7.41 32.05
CA LEU A 526 21.52 -8.72 31.45
C LEU A 526 22.42 -9.12 30.27
N THR A 527 23.24 -8.20 29.75
CA THR A 527 24.18 -8.46 28.64
C THR A 527 25.64 -8.60 29.11
N GLY A 528 25.93 -8.48 30.41
CA GLY A 528 27.26 -8.60 30.99
C GLY A 528 27.44 -9.93 31.71
N GLY A 529 28.03 -10.91 31.03
CA GLY A 529 28.30 -12.21 31.64
C GLY A 529 29.38 -13.03 30.96
N ILE A 530 30.46 -12.40 30.47
CA ILE A 530 31.78 -13.04 30.29
C ILE A 530 32.85 -11.93 30.45
N THR A 531 33.79 -12.12 31.36
CA THR A 531 35.01 -11.33 31.56
C THR A 531 36.15 -12.30 31.89
N PRO A 532 37.41 -11.96 31.62
CA PRO A 532 37.99 -11.47 30.36
C PRO A 532 38.18 -12.59 29.32
#